data_AF-A0A946ANE4-F1
#
_entry.id   AF-A0A946ANE4-F1
#
_cell.length_a   1.000
_cell.length_b   1.000
_cell.length_c   1.000
_cell.angle_alpha   90.00
_cell.angle_beta   90.00
_cell.angle_gamma   90.00
#
_symmetry.space_group_name_H-M   'P 1'
#
loop_
_entity.id
_entity.type
_entity.pdbx_description
1 polymer ?
#
loop_
_entity_poly.entity_id
_entity_poly.type
_entity_poly.pdbx_seq_one_letter_code
_entity_poly.pdbx_strand_id
1 'polypeptide(L)'
;MKTISSAVEDYIKSKPFLVSALTQGIINLTSLSRIMNPDITKVMDKEVRNGAIVMALKRLSSDFEFRSSQKIIRTLRNVGDITVRSSLIDYNYKVSSTLFASQANLLSQISDDKGNFYTSSRGVNECNVVVSSNLAEQVENHFKAEECIHKETELSSISVKLPIENVSVPGIYYFVFQRLSWEGINIYEVISTSNEFTILVNEQQVDKAFRIIKDFKQL
;
A
#
# COMPACT_ATOMS: atom_id res chain seq x y z
N MET A 1 -20.37 -27.26 -14.05
CA MET A 1 -19.25 -28.18 -13.74
C MET A 1 -17.97 -27.34 -13.70
N LYS A 2 -17.22 -27.31 -12.58
CA LYS A 2 -15.93 -26.59 -12.56
C LYS A 2 -14.93 -27.32 -13.46
N THR A 3 -14.20 -26.57 -14.28
CA THR A 3 -13.13 -27.10 -15.14
C THR A 3 -11.79 -26.90 -14.45
N ILE A 4 -10.76 -27.67 -14.84
CA ILE A 4 -9.40 -27.48 -14.32
C ILE A 4 -8.92 -26.05 -14.59
N SER A 5 -9.18 -25.51 -15.79
CA SER A 5 -8.83 -24.11 -16.11
C SER A 5 -9.51 -23.11 -15.19
N SER A 6 -10.81 -23.27 -14.92
CA SER A 6 -11.54 -22.39 -13.99
C SER A 6 -11.03 -22.51 -12.57
N ALA A 7 -10.72 -23.73 -12.09
CA ALA A 7 -10.14 -23.93 -10.76
C ALA A 7 -8.74 -23.30 -10.62
N VAL A 8 -7.90 -23.43 -11.65
CA VAL A 8 -6.57 -22.80 -11.72
C VAL A 8 -6.69 -21.28 -11.77
N GLU A 9 -7.63 -20.75 -12.54
CA GLU A 9 -7.90 -19.32 -12.60
C GLU A 9 -8.38 -18.76 -11.25
N ASP A 10 -9.33 -19.42 -10.59
CA ASP A 10 -9.80 -19.06 -9.24
C ASP A 10 -8.63 -19.03 -8.25
N TYR A 11 -7.76 -20.05 -8.31
CA TYR A 11 -6.58 -20.14 -7.46
C TYR A 11 -5.62 -18.97 -7.67
N ILE A 12 -5.30 -18.65 -8.93
CA ILE A 12 -4.39 -17.55 -9.27
C ILE A 12 -5.00 -16.20 -8.90
N LYS A 13 -6.29 -15.98 -9.18
CA LYS A 13 -7.01 -14.75 -8.77
C LYS A 13 -7.00 -14.53 -7.27
N SER A 14 -7.04 -15.61 -6.48
CA SER A 14 -6.95 -15.51 -5.01
C SER A 14 -5.57 -15.10 -4.49
N LYS A 15 -4.52 -15.13 -5.33
CA LYS A 15 -3.12 -14.89 -4.94
C LYS A 15 -2.49 -13.81 -5.83
N PRO A 16 -2.67 -12.52 -5.50
CA PRO A 16 -2.19 -11.39 -6.31
C PRO A 16 -0.70 -11.46 -6.69
N PHE A 17 0.16 -11.95 -5.80
CA PHE A 17 1.60 -12.06 -6.07
C PHE A 17 1.91 -13.07 -7.19
N LEU A 18 1.17 -14.16 -7.27
CA LEU A 18 1.33 -15.15 -8.35
C LEU A 18 0.85 -14.59 -9.69
N VAL A 19 -0.20 -13.76 -9.70
CA VAL A 19 -0.66 -13.08 -10.92
C VAL A 19 0.48 -12.24 -11.51
N SER A 20 1.07 -11.36 -10.71
CA SER A 20 2.14 -10.46 -11.15
C SER A 20 3.34 -11.24 -11.70
N ALA A 21 3.79 -12.27 -10.98
CA ALA A 21 4.94 -13.07 -11.36
C ALA A 21 4.65 -14.03 -12.55
N LEU A 22 3.40 -14.45 -12.75
CA LEU A 22 2.96 -15.19 -13.94
C LEU A 22 2.96 -14.28 -15.17
N THR A 23 2.43 -13.06 -15.05
CA THR A 23 2.40 -12.07 -16.14
C THR A 23 3.81 -11.65 -16.58
N GLN A 24 4.76 -11.53 -15.65
CA GLN A 24 6.16 -11.21 -15.98
C GLN A 24 6.94 -12.40 -16.57
N GLY A 25 6.35 -13.60 -16.63
CA GLY A 25 7.02 -14.80 -17.15
C GLY A 25 8.17 -15.31 -16.27
N ILE A 26 8.28 -14.85 -15.02
CA ILE A 26 9.37 -15.21 -14.10
C ILE A 26 9.10 -16.50 -13.30
N ILE A 27 7.88 -17.04 -13.36
CA ILE A 27 7.49 -18.26 -12.64
C ILE A 27 7.79 -19.52 -13.45
N ASN A 28 8.41 -20.50 -12.80
CA ASN A 28 8.45 -21.87 -13.30
C ASN A 28 7.07 -22.54 -13.15
N LEU A 29 6.35 -22.67 -14.27
CA LEU A 29 4.99 -23.22 -14.29
C LEU A 29 4.92 -24.67 -13.80
N THR A 30 5.96 -25.47 -14.05
CA THR A 30 6.02 -26.86 -13.60
C THR A 30 6.12 -26.94 -12.08
N SER A 31 7.02 -26.17 -11.47
CA SER A 31 7.13 -26.08 -10.01
C SER A 31 5.84 -25.57 -9.38
N LEU A 32 5.26 -24.50 -9.92
CA LEU A 32 3.99 -23.96 -9.43
C LEU A 32 2.85 -25.00 -9.53
N SER A 33 2.77 -25.76 -10.62
CA SER A 33 1.74 -26.78 -10.79
C SER A 33 1.73 -27.84 -9.69
N ARG A 34 2.91 -28.26 -9.21
CA ARG A 34 3.06 -29.23 -8.12
C ARG A 34 2.57 -28.67 -6.79
N ILE A 35 2.87 -27.40 -6.52
CA ILE A 35 2.40 -26.68 -5.32
C ILE A 35 0.87 -26.54 -5.35
N MET A 36 0.30 -26.23 -6.51
CA MET A 36 -1.15 -26.03 -6.68
C MET A 36 -1.96 -27.33 -6.65
N ASN A 37 -1.35 -28.47 -7.01
CA ASN A 37 -2.07 -29.71 -7.25
C ASN A 37 -2.99 -30.15 -6.08
N PRO A 38 -2.55 -30.14 -4.80
CA PRO A 38 -3.39 -30.56 -3.70
C PRO A 38 -4.68 -29.75 -3.59
N ASP A 39 -4.57 -28.43 -3.76
CA ASP A 39 -5.72 -27.52 -3.71
C ASP A 39 -6.66 -27.73 -4.90
N ILE A 40 -6.10 -27.88 -6.11
CA ILE A 40 -6.90 -28.08 -7.32
C ILE A 40 -7.62 -29.44 -7.29
N THR A 41 -6.94 -30.51 -6.87
CA THR A 41 -7.52 -31.86 -6.72
C THR A 41 -8.67 -31.85 -5.72
N LYS A 42 -8.52 -31.12 -4.60
CA LYS A 42 -9.58 -30.95 -3.59
C LYS A 42 -10.80 -30.22 -4.15
N VAL A 43 -10.62 -29.14 -4.91
CA VAL A 43 -11.74 -28.38 -5.51
C VAL A 43 -12.44 -29.17 -6.61
N MET A 44 -11.68 -30.00 -7.34
CA MET A 44 -12.20 -30.79 -8.47
C MET A 44 -12.83 -32.11 -8.05
N ASP A 45 -12.66 -32.52 -6.78
CA ASP A 45 -13.09 -33.80 -6.21
C ASP A 45 -12.62 -35.01 -7.04
N LYS A 46 -11.42 -34.90 -7.61
CA LYS A 46 -10.77 -35.95 -8.42
C LYS A 46 -9.30 -35.64 -8.62
N GLU A 47 -8.49 -36.68 -8.83
CA GLU A 47 -7.08 -36.51 -9.17
C GLU A 47 -6.89 -35.68 -10.46
N VAL A 48 -5.99 -34.70 -10.39
CA VAL A 48 -5.62 -33.86 -11.51
C VAL A 48 -4.15 -34.05 -11.86
N ARG A 49 -3.87 -34.36 -13.14
CA ARG A 49 -2.49 -34.47 -13.64
C ARG A 49 -1.82 -33.10 -13.65
N ASN A 50 -0.58 -33.02 -13.16
CA ASN A 50 0.21 -31.78 -13.16
C ASN A 50 0.31 -31.12 -14.55
N GLY A 51 0.44 -31.91 -15.62
CA GLY A 51 0.48 -31.38 -16.99
C GLY A 51 -0.77 -30.59 -17.38
N ALA A 52 -1.95 -30.96 -16.88
CA ALA A 52 -3.18 -30.23 -17.13
C ALA A 52 -3.17 -28.85 -16.44
N ILE A 53 -2.61 -28.79 -15.22
CA ILE A 53 -2.42 -27.53 -14.48
C ILE A 53 -1.40 -26.63 -15.20
N VAL A 54 -0.28 -27.18 -15.67
CA VAL A 54 0.72 -26.42 -16.47
C VAL A 54 0.09 -25.83 -17.73
N MET A 55 -0.72 -26.61 -18.46
CA MET A 55 -1.40 -26.13 -19.66
C MET A 55 -2.44 -25.05 -19.37
N ALA A 56 -3.16 -25.18 -18.25
CA ALA A 56 -4.06 -24.13 -17.78
C ALA A 56 -3.29 -22.85 -17.43
N LEU A 57 -2.19 -22.94 -16.67
CA LEU A 57 -1.34 -21.80 -16.32
C LEU A 57 -0.75 -21.10 -17.55
N LYS A 58 -0.24 -21.85 -18.53
CA LYS A 58 0.34 -21.29 -19.76
C LYS A 58 -0.67 -20.51 -20.60
N ARG A 59 -1.93 -20.96 -20.63
CA ARG A 59 -3.04 -20.24 -21.29
C ARG A 59 -3.45 -19.02 -20.47
N LEU A 60 -3.45 -19.17 -19.15
CA LEU A 60 -3.83 -18.10 -18.24
C LEU A 60 -2.83 -16.93 -18.29
N SER A 61 -1.52 -17.21 -18.36
CA SER A 61 -0.49 -16.17 -18.46
C SER A 61 -0.63 -15.30 -19.71
N SER A 62 -1.05 -15.88 -20.85
CA SER A 62 -1.34 -15.09 -22.06
C SER A 62 -2.60 -14.23 -21.95
N ASP A 63 -3.59 -14.64 -21.15
CA ASP A 63 -4.85 -13.90 -20.99
C ASP A 63 -4.75 -12.79 -19.92
N PHE A 64 -3.95 -13.00 -18.87
CA PHE A 64 -3.81 -12.07 -17.74
C PHE A 64 -3.01 -10.81 -18.02
N GLU A 65 -2.14 -10.82 -19.03
CA GLU A 65 -1.48 -9.60 -19.53
C GLU A 65 -2.49 -8.48 -19.82
N PHE A 66 -3.75 -8.83 -20.13
CA PHE A 66 -4.65 -7.92 -20.83
C PHE A 66 -5.72 -7.21 -19.99
N ARG A 67 -6.20 -7.74 -18.84
CA ARG A 67 -7.49 -7.24 -18.25
C ARG A 67 -7.42 -6.50 -16.92
N SER A 68 -6.66 -6.99 -15.94
CA SER A 68 -6.61 -6.38 -14.59
C SER A 68 -5.55 -5.28 -14.49
N SER A 69 -4.40 -5.52 -15.12
CA SER A 69 -3.26 -4.60 -15.19
C SER A 69 -3.64 -3.29 -15.88
N GLN A 70 -4.37 -3.35 -17.00
CA GLN A 70 -4.64 -2.17 -17.82
C GLN A 70 -5.46 -1.09 -17.11
N LYS A 71 -6.48 -1.46 -16.31
CA LYS A 71 -7.30 -0.46 -15.61
C LYS A 71 -6.49 0.23 -14.51
N ILE A 72 -5.76 -0.55 -13.71
CA ILE A 72 -4.87 -0.04 -12.65
C ILE A 72 -3.78 0.86 -13.26
N ILE A 73 -3.13 0.39 -14.32
CA ILE A 73 -2.09 1.14 -15.04
C ILE A 73 -2.65 2.46 -15.60
N ARG A 74 -3.82 2.44 -16.25
CA ARG A 74 -4.45 3.67 -16.76
C ARG A 74 -4.74 4.67 -15.64
N THR A 75 -5.28 4.20 -14.51
CA THR A 75 -5.53 5.06 -13.35
C THR A 75 -4.23 5.63 -12.78
N LEU A 76 -3.17 4.82 -12.70
CA LEU A 76 -1.87 5.23 -12.17
C LEU A 76 -1.08 6.15 -13.12
N ARG A 77 -1.25 6.02 -14.43
CA ARG A 77 -0.70 6.98 -15.41
C ARG A 77 -1.31 8.38 -15.24
N ASN A 78 -2.56 8.43 -14.77
CA ASN A 78 -3.33 9.65 -14.56
C ASN A 78 -3.23 10.18 -13.12
N VAL A 79 -2.24 9.77 -12.32
CA VAL A 79 -2.01 10.39 -11.01
C VAL A 79 -1.64 11.86 -11.19
N GLY A 80 -2.19 12.69 -10.30
CA GLY A 80 -2.00 14.13 -10.30
C GLY A 80 -0.62 14.52 -9.78
N ASP A 81 -0.60 15.63 -9.03
CA ASP A 81 0.63 16.13 -8.45
C ASP A 81 1.16 15.17 -7.37
N ILE A 82 2.48 15.10 -7.30
CA ILE A 82 3.21 14.36 -6.27
C ILE A 82 3.94 15.41 -5.43
N THR A 83 3.67 15.44 -4.14
CA THR A 83 4.27 16.37 -3.19
C THR A 83 5.18 15.60 -2.25
N VAL A 84 6.39 16.12 -2.04
CA VAL A 84 7.33 15.57 -1.05
C VAL A 84 7.49 16.59 0.06
N ARG A 85 7.45 16.13 1.31
CA ARG A 85 7.76 16.94 2.50
C ARG A 85 8.72 16.18 3.38
N SER A 86 9.81 16.83 3.75
CA SER A 86 10.84 16.30 4.62
C SER A 86 10.65 16.75 6.06
N SER A 87 11.50 16.25 6.95
CA SER A 87 11.56 16.65 8.35
C SER A 87 10.22 16.45 9.08
N LEU A 88 9.66 15.25 8.95
CA LEU A 88 8.47 14.83 9.68
C LEU A 88 8.83 13.94 10.86
N ILE A 89 7.96 13.97 11.86
CA ILE A 89 8.00 13.11 13.04
C ILE A 89 6.64 12.44 13.16
N ASP A 90 6.64 11.12 13.38
CA ASP A 90 5.45 10.34 13.70
C ASP A 90 5.47 9.95 15.17
N TYR A 91 4.44 10.38 15.90
CA TYR A 91 4.21 9.98 17.29
C TYR A 91 3.05 9.00 17.35
N ASN A 92 3.27 7.84 17.96
CA ASN A 92 2.20 6.91 18.28
C ASN A 92 1.88 6.96 19.77
N TYR A 93 0.65 7.36 20.10
CA TYR A 93 0.15 7.44 21.46
C TYR A 93 -0.90 6.37 21.72
N LYS A 94 -0.95 5.87 22.95
CA LYS A 94 -2.05 5.04 23.41
C LYS A 94 -3.35 5.84 23.50
N VAL A 95 -4.46 5.27 23.06
CA VAL A 95 -5.77 5.91 23.18
C VAL A 95 -6.17 6.04 24.65
N SER A 96 -6.41 7.28 25.08
CA SER A 96 -6.90 7.64 26.41
C SER A 96 -8.15 8.52 26.32
N SER A 97 -8.78 8.82 27.45
CA SER A 97 -9.91 9.76 27.52
C SER A 97 -9.50 11.23 27.34
N THR A 98 -8.23 11.57 27.57
CA THR A 98 -7.69 12.93 27.50
C THR A 98 -7.03 13.26 26.16
N LEU A 99 -6.66 12.23 25.38
CA LEU A 99 -5.95 12.37 24.10
C LEU A 99 -6.64 13.33 23.11
N PHE A 100 -7.97 13.28 23.02
CA PHE A 100 -8.73 14.17 22.14
C PHE A 100 -8.62 15.64 22.56
N ALA A 101 -8.58 15.92 23.87
CA ALA A 101 -8.40 17.27 24.38
C ALA A 101 -6.98 17.78 24.08
N SER A 102 -5.96 16.94 24.22
CA SER A 102 -4.58 17.28 23.82
C SER A 102 -4.47 17.59 22.32
N GLN A 103 -5.13 16.81 21.46
CA GLN A 103 -5.21 17.10 20.02
C GLN A 103 -5.90 18.43 19.72
N ALA A 104 -7.04 18.71 20.38
CA ALA A 104 -7.75 19.97 20.20
C ALA A 104 -6.88 21.17 20.59
N ASN A 105 -6.13 21.08 21.68
CA ASN A 105 -5.21 22.13 22.12
C ASN A 105 -4.08 22.34 21.11
N LEU A 106 -3.47 21.28 20.60
CA LEU A 106 -2.45 21.37 19.56
C LEU A 106 -3.01 22.04 18.29
N LEU A 107 -4.14 21.55 17.79
CA LEU A 107 -4.81 22.07 16.59
C LEU A 107 -5.13 23.56 16.68
N SER A 108 -5.56 24.03 17.85
CA SER A 108 -5.87 25.45 18.07
C SER A 108 -4.66 26.39 17.93
N GLN A 109 -3.43 25.86 18.04
CA GLN A 109 -2.21 26.64 17.90
C GLN A 109 -1.60 26.57 16.49
N ILE A 110 -1.84 25.48 15.76
CA ILE A 110 -1.24 25.25 14.44
C ILE A 110 -2.16 25.67 13.28
N SER A 111 -3.42 26.03 13.54
CA SER A 111 -4.45 26.25 12.49
C SER A 111 -4.14 27.37 11.50
N ASP A 112 -3.26 28.31 11.85
CA ASP A 112 -3.01 29.52 11.05
C ASP A 112 -1.78 29.43 10.14
N ASP A 113 -0.94 28.40 10.29
CA ASP A 113 0.31 28.27 9.54
C ASP A 113 0.18 27.21 8.43
N LYS A 114 -0.07 27.70 7.21
CA LYS A 114 -0.21 26.88 5.99
C LYS A 114 1.05 26.10 5.62
N GLY A 115 2.20 26.40 6.23
CA GLY A 115 3.47 25.71 5.99
C GLY A 115 3.58 24.37 6.72
N ASN A 116 2.84 24.20 7.82
CA ASN A 116 3.00 23.04 8.69
C ASN A 116 2.28 21.81 8.15
N PHE A 117 2.96 20.67 8.23
CA PHE A 117 2.35 19.36 8.03
C PHE A 117 1.73 18.90 9.33
N TYR A 118 0.46 18.50 9.28
CA TYR A 118 -0.24 17.85 10.38
C TYR A 118 -1.21 16.81 9.84
N THR A 119 -1.22 15.66 10.48
CA THR A 119 -2.23 14.62 10.30
C THR A 119 -2.31 13.78 11.56
N SER A 120 -3.50 13.26 11.83
CA SER A 120 -3.75 12.36 12.95
C SER A 120 -4.64 11.22 12.48
N SER A 121 -4.24 9.98 12.77
CA SER A 121 -5.01 8.78 12.51
C SER A 121 -5.27 8.08 13.85
N ARG A 122 -6.54 7.78 14.15
CA ARG A 122 -6.92 7.13 15.42
C ARG A 122 -7.45 5.74 15.13
N GLY A 123 -6.73 4.73 15.62
CA GLY A 123 -7.19 3.35 15.70
C GLY A 123 -8.03 3.09 16.96
N VAL A 124 -8.28 1.81 17.24
CA VAL A 124 -9.02 1.38 18.44
C VAL A 124 -8.17 1.57 19.70
N ASN A 125 -6.87 1.26 19.61
CA ASN A 125 -5.95 1.25 20.77
C ASN A 125 -4.91 2.36 20.73
N GLU A 126 -4.62 2.87 19.54
CA GLU A 126 -3.47 3.71 19.25
C GLU A 126 -3.89 4.90 18.39
N CYS A 127 -3.11 5.97 18.45
CA CYS A 127 -3.33 7.17 17.68
C CYS A 127 -1.99 7.72 17.22
N ASN A 128 -1.82 7.80 15.91
CA ASN A 128 -0.68 8.45 15.30
C ASN A 128 -0.95 9.94 15.17
N VAL A 129 0.08 10.73 15.41
CA VAL A 129 0.13 12.17 15.19
C VAL A 129 1.42 12.46 14.44
N VAL A 130 1.29 12.77 13.15
CA VAL A 130 2.43 13.11 12.30
C VAL A 130 2.47 14.62 12.13
N VAL A 131 3.62 15.21 12.42
CA VAL A 131 3.84 16.66 12.33
C VAL A 131 5.17 16.99 11.67
N SER A 132 5.27 18.22 11.17
CA SER A 132 6.57 18.82 10.87
C SER A 132 7.45 18.91 12.13
N SER A 133 8.76 18.70 11.99
CA SER A 133 9.71 18.62 13.10
C SER A 133 9.78 19.89 13.95
N ASN A 134 9.48 21.05 13.37
CA ASN A 134 9.39 22.33 14.08
C ASN A 134 8.25 22.35 15.13
N LEU A 135 7.26 21.46 15.03
CA LEU A 135 6.15 21.34 15.98
C LEU A 135 6.44 20.35 17.12
N ALA A 136 7.61 19.71 17.16
CA ALA A 136 7.94 18.66 18.13
C ALA A 136 7.72 19.11 19.58
N GLU A 137 8.26 20.28 19.94
CA GLU A 137 8.14 20.83 21.29
C GLU A 137 6.67 21.10 21.68
N GLN A 138 5.85 21.59 20.74
CA GLN A 138 4.43 21.83 20.99
C GLN A 138 3.68 20.52 21.21
N VAL A 139 3.96 19.49 20.39
CA VAL A 139 3.35 18.17 20.56
C VAL A 139 3.72 17.60 21.93
N GLU A 140 5.00 17.53 22.27
CA GLU A 140 5.45 16.95 23.54
C GLU A 140 4.86 17.69 24.75
N ASN A 141 4.72 19.01 24.69
CA ASN A 141 4.10 19.80 25.75
C ASN A 141 2.60 19.52 25.94
N HIS A 142 1.84 19.44 24.84
CA HIS A 142 0.38 19.20 24.88
C HIS A 142 0.03 17.74 25.20
N PHE A 143 0.92 16.80 24.87
CA PHE A 143 0.73 15.36 25.05
C PHE A 143 1.52 14.80 26.25
N LYS A 144 2.11 15.65 27.10
CA LYS A 144 2.91 15.24 28.26
C LYS A 144 2.24 14.26 29.24
N ALA A 145 0.91 14.25 29.28
CA ALA A 145 0.11 13.39 30.15
C ALA A 145 -0.32 12.08 29.45
N GLU A 146 -0.04 11.96 28.15
CA GLU A 146 -0.37 10.81 27.33
C GLU A 146 0.80 9.82 27.28
N GLU A 147 0.49 8.55 27.06
CA GLU A 147 1.49 7.48 26.94
C GLU A 147 1.96 7.38 25.48
N CYS A 148 3.17 7.86 25.19
CA CYS A 148 3.80 7.69 23.88
C CYS A 148 4.41 6.30 23.78
N ILE A 149 3.89 5.48 22.86
CA ILE A 149 4.31 4.10 22.63
C ILE A 149 5.54 4.07 21.72
N HIS A 150 5.50 4.86 20.64
CA HIS A 150 6.58 4.93 19.65
C HIS A 150 6.74 6.36 19.15
N LYS A 151 7.97 6.74 18.82
CA LYS A 151 8.30 8.00 18.17
C LYS A 151 9.32 7.72 17.08
N GLU A 152 9.00 8.09 15.86
CA GLU A 152 9.89 7.97 14.71
C GLU A 152 10.21 9.36 14.15
N THR A 153 11.49 9.61 13.93
CA THR A 153 12.01 10.89 13.41
C THR A 153 12.65 10.70 12.04
N GLU A 154 13.10 11.78 11.40
CA GLU A 154 13.78 11.73 10.10
C GLU A 154 12.91 11.06 9.02
N LEU A 155 11.61 11.33 9.08
CA LEU A 155 10.64 10.85 8.10
C LEU A 155 10.43 11.89 7.01
N SER A 156 10.13 11.38 5.83
CA SER A 156 9.66 12.16 4.69
C SER A 156 8.35 11.58 4.18
N SER A 157 7.41 12.45 3.82
CA SER A 157 6.15 12.03 3.21
C SER A 157 6.19 12.18 1.69
N ILE A 158 5.62 11.23 0.98
CA ILE A 158 5.29 11.35 -0.45
C ILE A 158 3.78 11.27 -0.58
N SER A 159 3.15 12.39 -0.93
CA SER A 159 1.71 12.51 -1.16
C SER A 159 1.43 12.45 -2.65
N VAL A 160 0.46 11.63 -3.06
CA VAL A 160 0.07 11.45 -4.45
C VAL A 160 -1.42 11.67 -4.58
N LYS A 161 -1.80 12.60 -5.45
CA LYS A 161 -3.20 12.81 -5.81
C LYS A 161 -3.67 11.73 -6.77
N LEU A 162 -4.65 10.95 -6.35
CA LEU A 162 -5.30 9.94 -7.18
C LEU A 162 -6.47 10.56 -7.96
N PRO A 163 -6.74 10.11 -9.19
CA PRO A 163 -7.94 10.51 -9.94
C PRO A 163 -9.21 9.99 -9.24
N ILE A 164 -10.33 10.70 -9.37
CA ILE A 164 -11.62 10.42 -8.68
C ILE A 164 -12.12 8.99 -8.92
N GLU A 165 -11.75 8.39 -10.05
CA GLU A 165 -12.11 7.03 -10.43
C GLU A 165 -11.45 5.96 -9.54
N ASN A 166 -10.42 6.32 -8.75
CA ASN A 166 -9.64 5.42 -7.89
C ASN A 166 -10.48 4.61 -6.89
N VAL A 167 -11.51 5.21 -6.28
CA VAL A 167 -12.36 4.58 -5.26
C VAL A 167 -13.06 3.32 -5.81
N SER A 168 -13.25 3.25 -7.13
CA SER A 168 -13.96 2.16 -7.82
C SER A 168 -13.05 1.11 -8.47
N VAL A 169 -11.72 1.25 -8.35
CA VAL A 169 -10.75 0.35 -8.98
C VAL A 169 -10.01 -0.46 -7.91
N PRO A 170 -10.38 -1.74 -7.71
CA PRO A 170 -9.67 -2.61 -6.79
C PRO A 170 -8.19 -2.78 -7.19
N GLY A 171 -7.30 -2.81 -6.20
CA GLY A 171 -5.89 -3.18 -6.40
C GLY A 171 -4.91 -2.03 -6.64
N ILE A 172 -5.34 -0.76 -6.63
CA ILE A 172 -4.43 0.40 -6.76
C ILE A 172 -3.38 0.40 -5.64
N TYR A 173 -3.81 0.39 -4.37
CA TYR A 173 -2.89 0.38 -3.22
C TYR A 173 -1.95 -0.84 -3.25
N TYR A 174 -2.49 -2.01 -3.57
CA TYR A 174 -1.68 -3.22 -3.74
C TYR A 174 -0.56 -3.01 -4.76
N PHE A 175 -0.87 -2.46 -5.94
CA PHE A 175 0.12 -2.22 -6.98
C PHE A 175 1.21 -1.25 -6.52
N VAL A 176 0.83 -0.15 -5.86
CA VAL A 176 1.78 0.84 -5.33
C VAL A 176 2.71 0.21 -4.29
N PHE A 177 2.15 -0.42 -3.26
CA PHE A 177 2.95 -1.02 -2.18
C PHE A 177 3.78 -2.21 -2.66
N GLN A 178 3.27 -2.98 -3.62
CA GLN A 178 4.02 -4.05 -4.24
C GLN A 178 5.29 -3.52 -4.92
N ARG A 179 5.21 -2.40 -5.66
CA ARG A 179 6.38 -1.80 -6.33
C ARG A 179 7.39 -1.23 -5.33
N LEU A 180 6.92 -0.55 -4.29
CA LEU A 180 7.78 -0.04 -3.22
C LEU A 180 8.49 -1.17 -2.46
N SER A 181 7.74 -2.23 -2.11
CA SER A 181 8.28 -3.40 -1.42
C SER A 181 9.31 -4.16 -2.26
N TRP A 182 9.10 -4.28 -3.59
CA TRP A 182 10.10 -4.90 -4.48
C TRP A 182 11.46 -4.22 -4.46
N GLU A 183 11.45 -2.92 -4.21
CA GLU A 183 12.62 -2.08 -4.14
C GLU A 183 13.17 -1.94 -2.70
N GLY A 184 12.59 -2.65 -1.73
CA GLY A 184 13.02 -2.64 -0.34
C GLY A 184 12.73 -1.31 0.38
N ILE A 185 11.73 -0.56 -0.06
CA ILE A 185 11.29 0.65 0.64
C ILE A 185 10.45 0.25 1.85
N ASN A 186 10.87 0.66 3.05
CA ASN A 186 10.07 0.49 4.25
C ASN A 186 9.05 1.64 4.36
N ILE A 187 7.80 1.30 4.65
CA ILE A 187 6.72 2.28 4.83
C ILE A 187 6.38 2.32 6.32
N TYR A 188 6.54 3.49 6.93
CA TYR A 188 6.28 3.69 8.35
C TYR A 188 4.81 3.97 8.63
N GLU A 189 4.18 4.79 7.78
CA GLU A 189 2.77 5.16 7.92
C GLU A 189 2.14 5.30 6.53
N VAL A 190 0.85 4.98 6.44
CA VAL A 190 0.02 5.18 5.24
C VAL A 190 -1.19 6.01 5.63
N ILE A 191 -1.34 7.15 4.97
CA ILE A 191 -2.39 8.11 5.24
C ILE A 191 -3.19 8.29 3.97
N SER A 192 -4.50 8.08 4.00
CA SER A 192 -5.34 8.22 2.82
C SER A 192 -6.58 9.04 3.10
N THR A 193 -6.91 9.92 2.17
CA THR A 193 -8.25 10.49 2.01
C THR A 193 -8.91 9.82 0.80
N SER A 194 -10.08 10.30 0.38
CA SER A 194 -10.79 9.72 -0.77
C SER A 194 -9.93 9.64 -2.04
N ASN A 195 -9.15 10.69 -2.31
CA ASN A 195 -8.47 10.88 -3.60
C ASN A 195 -6.99 11.26 -3.44
N GLU A 196 -6.42 11.06 -2.26
CA GLU A 196 -5.02 11.30 -2.00
C GLU A 196 -4.52 10.21 -1.07
N PHE A 197 -3.31 9.73 -1.31
CA PHE A 197 -2.61 8.93 -0.33
C PHE A 197 -1.22 9.49 -0.12
N THR A 198 -0.75 9.34 1.11
CA THR A 198 0.55 9.78 1.57
C THR A 198 1.22 8.58 2.23
N ILE A 199 2.46 8.31 1.85
CA ILE A 199 3.31 7.34 2.54
C ILE A 199 4.39 8.08 3.30
N LEU A 200 4.71 7.60 4.50
CA LEU A 200 5.89 8.04 5.23
C LEU A 200 6.99 7.00 5.07
N VAL A 201 8.16 7.47 4.68
CA VAL A 201 9.38 6.67 4.52
C VAL A 201 10.52 7.36 5.26
N ASN A 202 11.57 6.61 5.58
CA ASN A 202 12.78 7.23 6.09
C ASN A 202 13.35 8.20 5.04
N GLU A 203 13.88 9.34 5.49
CA GLU A 203 14.44 10.39 4.62
C GLU A 203 15.53 9.85 3.67
N GLN A 204 16.31 8.85 4.08
CA GLN A 204 17.32 8.20 3.23
C GLN A 204 16.73 7.43 2.04
N GLN A 205 15.47 7.01 2.13
CA GLN A 205 14.78 6.24 1.09
C GLN A 205 13.85 7.09 0.21
N VAL A 206 13.66 8.38 0.53
CA VAL A 206 12.65 9.24 -0.11
C VAL A 206 12.88 9.40 -1.61
N ASP A 207 14.12 9.61 -2.04
CA ASP A 207 14.45 9.81 -3.47
C ASP A 207 14.13 8.55 -4.28
N LYS A 208 14.46 7.38 -3.73
CA LYS A 208 14.18 6.08 -4.35
C LYS A 208 12.67 5.85 -4.42
N ALA A 209 11.96 6.07 -3.32
CA ALA A 209 10.50 5.92 -3.25
C ALA A 209 9.78 6.88 -4.21
N PHE A 210 10.21 8.14 -4.27
CA PHE A 210 9.66 9.15 -5.17
C PHE A 210 9.85 8.76 -6.64
N ARG A 211 11.05 8.28 -7.01
CA ARG A 211 11.32 7.80 -8.38
C ARG A 211 10.37 6.67 -8.77
N ILE A 212 10.19 5.66 -7.91
CA ILE A 212 9.27 4.53 -8.16
C ILE A 212 7.85 5.02 -8.43
N ILE A 213 7.35 5.96 -7.62
CA ILE A 213 6.01 6.52 -7.78
C ILE A 213 5.90 7.35 -9.05
N LYS A 214 6.93 8.15 -9.37
CA LYS A 214 6.98 8.97 -10.59
C LYS A 214 6.96 8.11 -11.85
N ASP A 215 7.63 6.96 -11.82
CA ASP A 215 7.68 6.01 -12.94
C ASP A 215 6.30 5.41 -13.25
N PHE A 216 5.31 5.51 -12.35
CA PHE A 216 3.94 5.10 -12.64
C PHE A 216 3.30 5.91 -13.79
N LYS A 217 3.72 7.16 -13.99
CA LYS A 217 3.30 7.98 -15.13
C LYS A 217 3.82 7.46 -16.48
N GLN A 218 4.86 6.62 -16.45
CA GLN A 218 5.56 6.09 -17.62
C GLN A 218 5.21 4.62 -17.92
N LEU A 219 4.32 4.01 -17.14
CA LEU A 219 3.90 2.61 -17.28
C LEU A 219 3.01 2.39 -18.51
#